data_AF-A0A166IH14-F1
#
_entry.id   AF-A0A166IH14-F1
#
_cell.length_a   1.000
_cell.length_b   1.000
_cell.length_c   1.000
_cell.angle_alpha   90.00
_cell.angle_beta   90.00
_cell.angle_gamma   90.00
#
_symmetry.space_group_name_H-M   'P 1'
#
loop_
_entity.id
_entity.type
_entity.pdbx_description
1 polymer ?
#
loop_
_entity_poly.entity_id
_entity_poly.type
_entity_poly.pdbx_seq_one_letter_code
_entity_poly.pdbx_strand_id
1 'polypeptide(L)'
;MPSNPHAETRTSGSRAAAAMREIGELDWAADEIKADEEDDPVVVEPSDIGTDIERAEAAEARSASGNSMPPTAQTAVGCAAAAEEDSGSVFHRSKYPAPWPLIPFSSEMTPTIHQKLELQMLPQKLFVHDPWKLLFVNGRESQIETEASGDEGKEEGKEEGKEEGTEEPKEKEPKKRQDAGAKWTAKKDIIRVYNLQLSEANAAYLKSDWLTSELTKLPAVTIEAVDDGSGSGITPEIVAQVITAPGPHVVPEGHLYISPTHKIGVGHHSVVYEAEWELPRPVFVPSELCMECLMEEVVEKMQGRHMRGEFPYESCHGTRRSQRSAYRAGEIPKMDPSVAASIRCSEQVIPAMTLVMPHPGEDHKSQRYFTRPSKTIRTRHYEGPKVELNLGIKWQIPASGTFCAHLEAPAQELHTAKVRVAAKLSIEYDRHLGCEAEHYQSFPQHLSEHWSGYNIIPPLRNPVPLGAVVPQFYGYYVPETQTESSSTKVPYLSPIMLLENCGVPVDPKTLDEADTEECSSLFHRLHKAGYAHNSIAARNIVVQPGPLSELPERRGRDGTRAKSFRLIDFGRTERMESSRAREWEGREIEELFPSSFK
;
A
#
# COMPACT_ATOMS: atom_id res chain seq x y z
N MET A 1 0.86 19.09 5.94
CA MET A 1 1.35 19.19 4.55
C MET A 1 2.79 19.68 4.55
N PRO A 2 3.77 18.95 4.00
CA PRO A 2 5.16 19.39 4.04
C PRO A 2 5.44 20.42 2.94
N SER A 3 5.67 21.68 3.35
CA SER A 3 6.61 22.66 2.78
C SER A 3 6.72 22.82 1.24
N ASN A 4 5.62 22.93 0.50
CA ASN A 4 5.68 23.41 -0.89
C ASN A 4 5.34 24.92 -0.97
N PRO A 5 6.33 25.81 -1.18
CA PRO A 5 6.12 27.26 -1.19
C PRO A 5 5.34 27.80 -2.40
N HIS A 6 5.02 26.95 -3.39
CA HIS A 6 4.30 27.35 -4.62
C HIS A 6 2.88 26.74 -4.72
N ALA A 7 2.43 26.06 -3.67
CA ALA A 7 1.07 25.54 -3.57
C ALA A 7 0.15 26.60 -2.96
N GLU A 8 -0.49 27.41 -3.81
CA GLU A 8 -1.69 28.14 -3.42
C GLU A 8 -2.80 27.10 -3.25
N THR A 9 -2.98 26.66 -2.01
CA THR A 9 -3.98 25.65 -1.64
C THR A 9 -5.15 26.43 -1.08
N ARG A 10 -6.28 26.46 -1.78
CA ARG A 10 -7.54 26.88 -1.17
C ARG A 10 -7.93 25.77 -0.22
N THR A 11 -7.92 26.11 1.05
CA THR A 11 -7.92 25.18 2.16
C THR A 11 -9.33 24.64 2.45
N SER A 12 -9.41 23.61 3.30
CA SER A 12 -10.67 23.07 3.84
C SER A 12 -11.59 24.19 4.36
N GLY A 13 -12.89 23.92 4.44
CA GLY A 13 -13.86 24.91 4.91
C GLY A 13 -13.47 25.49 6.27
N SER A 14 -12.82 24.72 7.14
CA SER A 14 -12.28 25.18 8.43
C SER A 14 -11.18 26.24 8.33
N ARG A 15 -10.28 26.13 7.35
CA ARG A 15 -9.21 27.11 7.15
C ARG A 15 -9.70 28.32 6.33
N ALA A 16 -10.65 28.12 5.41
CA ALA A 16 -11.34 29.21 4.72
C ALA A 16 -12.19 30.04 5.70
N ALA A 17 -12.90 29.37 6.60
CA ALA A 17 -13.60 29.99 7.72
C ALA A 17 -12.63 30.77 8.60
N ALA A 18 -11.52 30.17 9.03
CA ALA A 18 -10.50 30.87 9.80
C ALA A 18 -10.03 32.17 9.12
N ALA A 19 -9.80 32.14 7.80
CA ALA A 19 -9.44 33.33 7.01
C ALA A 19 -10.58 34.36 6.91
N MET A 20 -11.83 33.94 6.69
CA MET A 20 -12.99 34.85 6.62
C MET A 20 -13.24 35.55 7.96
N ARG A 21 -12.94 34.88 9.08
CA ARG A 21 -12.99 35.51 10.41
C ARG A 21 -11.90 36.53 10.65
N GLU A 22 -10.72 36.33 10.06
CA GLU A 22 -9.61 37.28 10.12
C GLU A 22 -9.93 38.56 9.33
N ILE A 23 -10.62 38.42 8.19
CA ILE A 23 -11.04 39.55 7.34
C ILE A 23 -12.29 40.25 7.91
N GLY A 24 -13.03 39.58 8.80
CA GLY A 24 -14.21 40.12 9.47
C GLY A 24 -15.51 40.00 8.66
N GLU A 25 -15.49 39.24 7.55
CA GLU A 25 -16.66 39.00 6.69
C GLU A 25 -17.48 37.79 7.15
N LEU A 26 -17.87 37.80 8.42
CA LEU A 26 -18.56 36.69 9.07
C LEU A 26 -19.95 36.42 8.52
N ASP A 27 -20.64 37.47 8.07
CA ASP A 27 -22.03 37.40 7.63
C ASP A 27 -22.19 36.77 6.24
N TRP A 28 -21.16 36.90 5.39
CA TRP A 28 -21.12 36.33 4.03
C TRP A 28 -20.59 34.91 4.00
N ALA A 29 -19.94 34.47 5.09
CA ALA A 29 -19.24 33.19 5.19
C ALA A 29 -19.89 32.24 6.21
N ALA A 30 -21.20 32.36 6.45
CA ALA A 30 -21.90 31.62 7.49
C ALA A 30 -21.87 30.09 7.28
N ASP A 31 -21.81 29.65 6.01
CA ASP A 31 -21.71 28.23 5.66
C ASP A 31 -20.27 27.72 5.80
N GLU A 32 -19.27 28.56 5.50
CA GLU A 32 -17.85 28.29 5.74
C GLU A 32 -17.58 28.21 7.24
N ILE A 33 -18.17 29.09 8.06
CA ILE A 33 -18.07 29.06 9.52
C ILE A 33 -18.62 27.77 10.13
N LYS A 34 -19.57 27.09 9.49
CA LYS A 34 -20.02 25.73 9.91
C LYS A 34 -19.00 24.66 9.54
N ALA A 35 -18.23 24.86 8.47
CA ALA A 35 -17.15 23.97 8.09
C ALA A 35 -15.92 24.06 9.01
N ASP A 36 -15.93 24.93 10.03
CA ASP A 36 -14.93 24.98 11.11
C ASP A 36 -14.92 23.71 12.00
N GLU A 37 -15.97 22.90 11.90
CA GLU A 37 -16.06 21.58 12.52
C GLU A 37 -15.42 20.47 11.65
N GLU A 38 -14.95 20.80 10.44
CA GLU A 38 -14.30 19.83 9.55
C GLU A 38 -12.87 19.54 10.03
N ASP A 39 -12.62 18.26 10.36
CA ASP A 39 -11.30 17.78 10.76
C ASP A 39 -10.24 18.07 9.68
N ASP A 40 -8.99 18.29 10.11
CA ASP A 40 -7.87 18.42 9.18
C ASP A 40 -7.80 17.17 8.28
N PRO A 41 -7.46 17.32 6.98
CA PRO A 41 -7.27 16.18 6.09
C PRO A 41 -6.31 15.16 6.71
N VAL A 42 -6.82 13.95 6.94
CA VAL A 42 -6.05 12.79 7.38
C VAL A 42 -5.87 11.81 6.23
N VAL A 43 -4.77 11.07 6.27
CA VAL A 43 -4.57 9.91 5.39
C VAL A 43 -5.67 8.89 5.69
N VAL A 44 -6.33 8.43 4.64
CA VAL A 44 -7.35 7.39 4.69
C VAL A 44 -6.71 6.12 4.14
N GLU A 45 -6.47 5.14 4.99
CA GLU A 45 -5.93 3.87 4.53
C GLU A 45 -6.96 3.14 3.66
N PRO A 46 -6.51 2.39 2.62
CA PRO A 46 -7.37 1.44 1.91
C PRO A 46 -7.93 0.37 2.86
N SER A 47 -8.87 -0.43 2.36
CA SER A 47 -9.36 -1.61 3.08
C SER A 47 -8.18 -2.49 3.53
N ASP A 48 -8.26 -2.98 4.77
CA ASP A 48 -7.22 -3.83 5.34
C ASP A 48 -7.08 -5.13 4.52
N ILE A 49 -5.93 -5.25 3.84
CA ILE A 49 -5.64 -6.41 2.99
C ILE A 49 -5.54 -7.70 3.81
N GLY A 50 -5.17 -7.62 5.08
CA GLY A 50 -5.08 -8.78 5.96
C GLY A 50 -6.45 -9.42 6.18
N THR A 51 -7.45 -8.60 6.50
CA THR A 51 -8.85 -9.03 6.61
C THR A 51 -9.39 -9.66 5.32
N ASP A 52 -9.05 -9.11 4.15
CA ASP A 52 -9.49 -9.65 2.86
C ASP A 52 -8.79 -10.99 2.51
N ILE A 53 -7.50 -11.11 2.84
CA ILE A 53 -6.75 -12.38 2.73
C ILE A 53 -7.40 -13.45 3.60
N GLU A 54 -7.68 -13.15 4.87
CA GLU A 54 -8.29 -14.11 5.79
C GLU A 54 -9.67 -14.59 5.33
N ARG A 55 -10.47 -13.68 4.75
CA ARG A 55 -11.76 -14.02 4.14
C ARG A 55 -11.57 -14.98 2.95
N ALA A 56 -10.61 -14.70 2.08
CA ALA A 56 -10.30 -15.53 0.92
C ALA A 56 -9.79 -16.91 1.35
N GLU A 57 -8.82 -16.98 2.27
CA GLU A 57 -8.28 -18.21 2.84
C GLU A 57 -9.37 -19.07 3.48
N ALA A 58 -10.29 -18.45 4.24
CA ALA A 58 -11.42 -19.15 4.85
C ALA A 58 -12.41 -19.69 3.81
N ALA A 59 -12.62 -19.00 2.68
CA ALA A 59 -13.44 -19.50 1.57
C ALA A 59 -12.77 -20.69 0.87
N GLU A 60 -11.46 -20.60 0.63
CA GLU A 60 -10.63 -21.66 0.04
C GLU A 60 -10.59 -22.91 0.92
N ALA A 61 -10.43 -22.75 2.24
CA ALA A 61 -10.46 -23.86 3.21
C ALA A 61 -11.78 -24.66 3.13
N ARG A 62 -12.90 -23.96 2.91
CA ARG A 62 -14.23 -24.56 2.75
C ARG A 62 -14.47 -25.13 1.35
N SER A 63 -13.45 -25.13 0.48
CA SER A 63 -13.55 -25.50 -0.94
C SER A 63 -14.62 -24.70 -1.69
N ALA A 64 -14.91 -23.47 -1.24
CA ALA A 64 -15.84 -22.57 -1.90
C ALA A 64 -15.18 -21.84 -3.09
N SER A 65 -13.85 -21.72 -3.08
CA SER A 65 -13.03 -21.10 -4.14
C SER A 65 -11.68 -21.80 -4.28
N GLY A 66 -11.05 -21.70 -5.46
CA GLY A 66 -9.73 -22.26 -5.71
C GLY A 66 -9.73 -23.75 -6.08
N ASN A 67 -8.75 -24.15 -6.90
CA ASN A 67 -8.49 -25.55 -7.21
C ASN A 67 -7.13 -25.96 -6.64
N SER A 68 -7.10 -27.04 -5.84
CA SER A 68 -5.86 -27.59 -5.32
C SER A 68 -4.94 -28.03 -6.46
N MET A 69 -3.64 -27.76 -6.34
CA MET A 69 -2.67 -28.23 -7.32
C MET A 69 -2.54 -29.77 -7.23
N PRO A 70 -2.66 -30.53 -8.33
CA PRO A 70 -2.61 -31.99 -8.25
C PRO A 70 -1.20 -32.48 -7.91
N PRO A 71 -1.04 -33.56 -7.11
CA PRO A 71 0.28 -34.06 -6.68
C PRO A 71 1.26 -34.33 -7.83
N THR A 72 0.76 -34.70 -9.01
CA THR A 72 1.55 -34.96 -10.22
C THR A 72 2.10 -33.71 -10.88
N ALA A 73 1.30 -32.63 -10.98
CA ALA A 73 1.78 -31.33 -11.46
C ALA A 73 2.79 -30.74 -10.47
N GLN A 74 2.61 -30.97 -9.17
CA GLN A 74 3.53 -30.51 -8.13
C GLN A 74 4.95 -31.12 -8.29
N THR A 75 5.11 -32.29 -8.91
CA THR A 75 6.43 -32.87 -9.21
C THR A 75 7.07 -32.27 -10.47
N ALA A 76 6.26 -31.95 -11.49
CA ALA A 76 6.75 -31.38 -12.75
C ALA A 76 7.21 -29.92 -12.62
N VAL A 77 6.61 -29.17 -11.69
CA VAL A 77 6.95 -27.76 -11.38
C VAL A 77 8.29 -27.65 -10.63
N GLY A 78 8.71 -28.67 -9.87
CA GLY A 78 9.92 -28.63 -9.02
C GLY A 78 11.19 -29.29 -9.57
N CYS A 79 11.13 -29.99 -10.72
CA CYS A 79 12.16 -30.99 -11.06
C CYS A 79 13.50 -30.49 -11.65
N ALA A 80 13.76 -29.17 -11.79
CA ALA A 80 14.99 -28.74 -12.47
C ALA A 80 15.89 -27.71 -11.74
N ALA A 81 15.43 -27.07 -10.66
CA ALA A 81 16.25 -26.07 -9.94
C ALA A 81 16.27 -26.22 -8.40
N ALA A 82 15.48 -27.13 -7.83
CA ALA A 82 15.28 -27.22 -6.37
C ALA A 82 15.60 -28.62 -5.79
N ALA A 83 16.43 -29.42 -6.46
CA ALA A 83 16.71 -30.78 -6.02
C ALA A 83 17.61 -30.88 -4.76
N GLU A 84 18.22 -29.78 -4.28
CA GLU A 84 19.14 -29.85 -3.12
C GLU A 84 19.03 -28.75 -2.05
N GLU A 85 18.53 -27.52 -2.27
CA GLU A 85 18.88 -26.43 -1.32
C GLU A 85 17.71 -25.62 -0.72
N ASP A 86 17.76 -25.56 0.60
CA ASP A 86 17.04 -24.75 1.60
C ASP A 86 15.62 -25.18 2.03
N SER A 87 15.56 -26.11 2.99
CA SER A 87 14.38 -26.39 3.80
C SER A 87 13.81 -25.18 4.57
N GLY A 88 14.52 -24.04 4.55
CA GLY A 88 14.14 -22.78 5.16
C GLY A 88 13.14 -21.93 4.38
N SER A 89 12.95 -22.16 3.06
CA SER A 89 11.98 -21.36 2.29
C SER A 89 10.55 -21.59 2.77
N VAL A 90 9.81 -20.51 3.02
CA VAL A 90 8.38 -20.56 3.37
C VAL A 90 7.50 -20.99 2.21
N PHE A 91 8.01 -20.87 0.98
CA PHE A 91 7.35 -21.31 -0.25
C PHE A 91 7.60 -22.80 -0.55
N HIS A 92 8.35 -23.49 0.33
CA HIS A 92 8.58 -24.91 0.16
C HIS A 92 7.26 -25.69 0.29
N ARG A 93 7.01 -26.58 -0.68
CA ARG A 93 5.76 -27.35 -0.79
C ARG A 93 5.33 -28.05 0.50
N SER A 94 6.27 -28.59 1.27
CA SER A 94 5.97 -29.30 2.52
C SER A 94 5.41 -28.41 3.64
N LYS A 95 5.43 -27.09 3.46
CA LYS A 95 4.89 -26.10 4.38
C LYS A 95 3.41 -25.79 4.11
N TYR A 96 2.87 -26.13 2.94
CA TYR A 96 1.46 -25.88 2.65
C TYR A 96 0.58 -26.99 3.21
N PRO A 97 -0.46 -26.65 4.00
CA PRO A 97 -1.49 -27.60 4.37
C PRO A 97 -2.44 -27.86 3.19
N ALA A 98 -3.11 -29.01 3.14
CA ALA A 98 -4.17 -29.23 2.15
C ALA A 98 -5.35 -28.25 2.38
N PRO A 99 -5.99 -27.72 1.32
CA PRO A 99 -5.78 -27.99 -0.11
C PRO A 99 -4.65 -27.22 -0.83
N TRP A 100 -3.86 -26.41 -0.12
CA TRP A 100 -2.79 -25.62 -0.73
C TRP A 100 -1.56 -26.47 -1.13
N PRO A 101 -0.71 -25.96 -2.05
CA PRO A 101 -0.89 -24.73 -2.83
C PRO A 101 -2.01 -24.87 -3.86
N LEU A 102 -2.73 -23.76 -4.08
CA LEU A 102 -3.74 -23.67 -5.13
C LEU A 102 -3.10 -23.44 -6.50
N ILE A 103 -3.77 -23.91 -7.55
CA ILE A 103 -3.42 -23.59 -8.93
C ILE A 103 -3.52 -22.06 -9.11
N PRO A 104 -2.49 -21.38 -9.66
CA PRO A 104 -2.55 -19.94 -9.89
C PRO A 104 -3.78 -19.56 -10.72
N PHE A 105 -4.41 -18.44 -10.36
CA PHE A 105 -5.62 -17.89 -10.99
C PHE A 105 -6.86 -18.79 -10.89
N SER A 106 -6.86 -19.78 -10.00
CA SER A 106 -8.03 -20.64 -9.78
C SER A 106 -9.00 -20.13 -8.73
N SER A 107 -8.59 -19.13 -7.93
CA SER A 107 -9.42 -18.51 -6.90
C SER A 107 -9.90 -17.14 -7.41
N GLU A 108 -11.23 -16.99 -7.52
CA GLU A 108 -11.85 -15.70 -7.85
C GLU A 108 -11.83 -14.73 -6.66
N MET A 109 -11.57 -15.23 -5.45
CA MET A 109 -11.57 -14.47 -4.20
C MET A 109 -10.18 -13.90 -3.85
N THR A 110 -9.14 -14.18 -4.64
CA THR A 110 -7.80 -13.64 -4.37
C THR A 110 -7.84 -12.10 -4.34
N PRO A 111 -7.50 -11.47 -3.21
CA PRO A 111 -7.71 -10.03 -3.05
C PRO A 111 -6.71 -9.24 -3.87
N THR A 112 -7.11 -8.04 -4.30
CA THR A 112 -6.20 -7.08 -4.95
C THR A 112 -5.61 -6.17 -3.89
N ILE A 113 -4.28 -6.03 -3.87
CA ILE A 113 -3.64 -5.13 -2.90
C ILE A 113 -3.73 -3.68 -3.37
N HIS A 114 -4.27 -2.82 -2.49
CA HIS A 114 -4.28 -1.36 -2.63
C HIS A 114 -3.44 -0.68 -1.54
N GLN A 115 -3.10 -1.41 -0.47
CA GLN A 115 -2.29 -0.92 0.63
C GLN A 115 -0.84 -0.67 0.16
N LYS A 116 -0.21 0.36 0.72
CA LYS A 116 1.20 0.65 0.52
C LYS A 116 2.05 -0.39 1.24
N LEU A 117 3.06 -0.93 0.56
CA LEU A 117 4.11 -1.71 1.21
C LEU A 117 5.34 -0.84 1.42
N GLU A 118 5.92 -0.92 2.61
CA GLU A 118 7.19 -0.26 2.91
C GLU A 118 8.35 -0.94 2.15
N LEU A 119 9.37 -0.15 1.79
CA LEU A 119 10.47 -0.61 0.94
C LEU A 119 11.18 -1.85 1.50
N GLN A 120 11.33 -1.97 2.83
CA GLN A 120 11.97 -3.15 3.44
C GLN A 120 11.14 -4.44 3.32
N MET A 121 9.84 -4.33 3.04
CA MET A 121 8.94 -5.48 2.87
C MET A 121 8.86 -5.96 1.43
N LEU A 122 9.49 -5.25 0.48
CA LEU A 122 9.56 -5.72 -0.91
C LEU A 122 10.53 -6.91 -1.01
N PRO A 123 10.15 -7.99 -1.73
CA PRO A 123 11.02 -9.14 -1.89
C PRO A 123 12.28 -8.75 -2.64
N GLN A 124 13.44 -9.16 -2.13
CA GLN A 124 14.73 -8.91 -2.77
C GLN A 124 14.89 -9.72 -4.06
N LYS A 125 14.40 -10.97 -4.05
CA LYS A 125 14.32 -11.85 -5.22
C LYS A 125 12.88 -12.14 -5.58
N LEU A 126 12.59 -12.15 -6.87
CA LEU A 126 11.27 -12.50 -7.39
C LEU A 126 11.39 -13.73 -8.30
N PHE A 127 10.74 -14.83 -7.91
CA PHE A 127 10.62 -16.05 -8.68
C PHE A 127 9.38 -15.97 -9.57
N VAL A 128 9.59 -15.73 -10.85
CA VAL A 128 8.51 -15.49 -11.81
C VAL A 128 8.18 -16.79 -12.54
N HIS A 129 6.96 -17.27 -12.37
CA HIS A 129 6.41 -18.46 -12.99
C HIS A 129 5.72 -18.11 -14.31
N ASP A 130 6.30 -18.53 -15.43
CA ASP A 130 5.90 -18.16 -16.79
C ASP A 130 5.83 -19.37 -17.75
N PRO A 131 4.86 -20.29 -17.57
CA PRO A 131 4.76 -21.47 -18.43
C PRO A 131 4.44 -21.15 -19.91
N TRP A 132 4.05 -19.91 -20.22
CA TRP A 132 3.74 -19.46 -21.58
C TRP A 132 4.83 -18.61 -22.25
N LYS A 133 5.95 -18.36 -21.57
CA LYS A 133 7.05 -17.52 -22.10
C LYS A 133 6.60 -16.09 -22.43
N LEU A 134 5.72 -15.52 -21.61
CA LEU A 134 5.23 -14.13 -21.72
C LEU A 134 6.32 -13.09 -21.44
N LEU A 135 7.38 -13.45 -20.71
CA LEU A 135 8.51 -12.56 -20.42
C LEU A 135 9.35 -12.20 -21.66
N PHE A 136 9.15 -12.90 -22.78
CA PHE A 136 9.80 -12.62 -24.06
C PHE A 136 8.92 -11.67 -24.88
N VAL A 137 8.97 -10.38 -24.55
CA VAL A 137 8.15 -9.35 -25.21
C VAL A 137 8.86 -8.85 -26.47
N ASN A 138 8.64 -9.54 -27.59
CA ASN A 138 9.17 -9.16 -28.89
C ASN A 138 8.34 -8.03 -29.53
N GLY A 139 8.98 -6.89 -29.83
CA GLY A 139 8.29 -5.70 -30.37
C GLY A 139 7.63 -5.89 -31.75
N ARG A 140 7.94 -6.96 -32.49
CA ARG A 140 7.33 -7.24 -33.81
C ARG A 140 6.01 -8.00 -33.72
N GLU A 141 5.74 -8.74 -32.65
CA GLU A 141 4.51 -9.53 -32.53
C GLU A 141 3.37 -8.74 -31.86
N SER A 142 3.68 -7.77 -30.99
CA SER A 142 2.67 -7.03 -30.22
C SER A 142 1.84 -6.04 -31.04
N GLN A 143 2.33 -5.57 -32.19
CA GLN A 143 1.61 -4.58 -33.01
C GLN A 143 0.49 -5.21 -33.86
N ILE A 144 0.66 -6.47 -34.29
CA ILE A 144 -0.26 -7.13 -35.24
C ILE A 144 -1.62 -7.48 -34.59
N GLU A 145 -1.68 -7.69 -33.27
CA GLU A 145 -2.94 -8.01 -32.59
C GLU A 145 -3.87 -6.79 -32.42
N THR A 146 -3.34 -5.56 -32.42
CA THR A 146 -4.13 -4.35 -32.14
C THR A 146 -4.94 -3.87 -33.36
N GLU A 147 -4.54 -4.25 -34.57
CA GLU A 147 -5.22 -3.81 -35.80
C GLU A 147 -6.36 -4.74 -36.24
N ALA A 148 -6.46 -5.94 -35.67
CA ALA A 148 -7.43 -6.96 -36.09
C ALA A 148 -8.81 -6.86 -35.38
N SER A 149 -9.04 -5.87 -34.52
CA SER A 149 -10.27 -5.75 -33.71
C SER A 149 -11.17 -4.55 -34.05
N GLY A 150 -10.91 -3.82 -35.13
CA GLY A 150 -11.73 -2.68 -35.49
C GLY A 150 -11.84 -2.43 -36.99
N ASP A 151 -12.69 -3.18 -37.68
CA ASP A 151 -13.56 -2.63 -38.75
C ASP A 151 -14.60 -3.69 -39.21
N GLU A 152 -15.71 -3.84 -38.49
CA GLU A 152 -16.93 -4.44 -39.06
C GLU A 152 -17.86 -3.30 -39.48
N GLY A 153 -17.63 -2.72 -40.67
CA GLY A 153 -18.51 -1.65 -41.13
C GLY A 153 -18.18 -0.99 -42.45
N LYS A 154 -18.25 -1.72 -43.57
CA LYS A 154 -18.88 -1.29 -44.83
C LYS A 154 -18.72 -2.31 -45.96
N GLU A 155 -19.77 -3.08 -46.20
CA GLU A 155 -20.09 -3.59 -47.54
C GLU A 155 -20.72 -2.44 -48.35
N GLU A 156 -20.01 -1.89 -49.33
CA GLU A 156 -20.63 -1.41 -50.57
C GLU A 156 -19.67 -1.72 -51.74
N GLY A 157 -20.16 -2.51 -52.70
CA GLY A 157 -19.36 -3.16 -53.72
C GLY A 157 -18.90 -2.29 -54.90
N LYS A 158 -18.00 -2.86 -55.71
CA LYS A 158 -18.18 -2.96 -57.16
C LYS A 158 -17.15 -3.91 -57.78
N GLU A 159 -17.69 -4.78 -58.60
CA GLU A 159 -17.04 -5.73 -59.49
C GLU A 159 -16.27 -5.06 -60.66
N GLU A 160 -15.40 -5.89 -61.24
CA GLU A 160 -14.81 -5.89 -62.59
C GLU A 160 -13.54 -5.05 -62.90
N GLY A 161 -12.42 -5.76 -63.06
CA GLY A 161 -11.23 -5.28 -63.79
C GLY A 161 -10.01 -6.22 -63.79
N LYS A 162 -10.01 -7.20 -64.70
CA LYS A 162 -8.91 -7.98 -65.33
C LYS A 162 -7.47 -7.96 -64.77
N GLU A 163 -7.01 -9.20 -64.50
CA GLU A 163 -5.70 -9.84 -64.74
C GLU A 163 -4.51 -8.99 -65.25
N GLU A 164 -3.40 -9.00 -64.50
CA GLU A 164 -2.11 -9.50 -65.00
C GLU A 164 -1.20 -9.94 -63.83
N GLY A 165 -0.59 -11.12 -63.98
CA GLY A 165 0.05 -11.87 -62.90
C GLY A 165 1.39 -11.29 -62.42
N THR A 166 1.54 -11.27 -61.10
CA THR A 166 2.84 -11.24 -60.43
C THR A 166 2.77 -12.26 -59.30
N GLU A 167 3.66 -13.26 -59.30
CA GLU A 167 3.72 -14.28 -58.26
C GLU A 167 4.14 -13.65 -56.94
N GLU A 168 3.17 -13.30 -56.10
CA GLU A 168 3.41 -12.90 -54.72
C GLU A 168 3.89 -14.12 -53.89
N PRO A 169 4.94 -13.94 -53.05
CA PRO A 169 5.34 -14.97 -52.13
C PRO A 169 4.22 -15.18 -51.12
N LYS A 170 3.64 -16.39 -51.11
CA LYS A 170 2.62 -16.82 -50.13
C LYS A 170 3.12 -16.56 -48.71
N GLU A 171 2.74 -15.43 -48.13
CA GLU A 171 2.82 -15.17 -46.70
C GLU A 171 2.03 -16.26 -45.99
N LYS A 172 2.74 -17.13 -45.28
CA LYS A 172 2.10 -18.09 -44.38
C LYS A 172 1.48 -17.28 -43.25
N GLU A 173 0.15 -17.26 -43.21
CA GLU A 173 -0.60 -16.67 -42.10
C GLU A 173 0.02 -17.09 -40.75
N PRO A 174 0.27 -16.14 -39.85
CA PRO A 174 0.78 -16.44 -38.53
C PRO A 174 -0.24 -17.33 -37.82
N LYS A 175 0.17 -18.56 -37.47
CA LYS A 175 -0.63 -19.49 -36.67
C LYS A 175 -1.05 -18.77 -35.39
N LYS A 176 -2.32 -18.34 -35.29
CA LYS A 176 -2.92 -17.81 -34.05
C LYS A 176 -2.53 -18.74 -32.90
N ARG A 177 -2.01 -18.17 -31.81
CA ARG A 177 -1.61 -18.92 -30.60
C ARG A 177 -2.85 -19.60 -30.00
N GLN A 178 -3.19 -20.81 -30.47
CA GLN A 178 -4.32 -21.62 -29.99
C GLN A 178 -4.18 -22.10 -28.53
N ASP A 179 -3.10 -21.72 -27.85
CA ASP A 179 -2.73 -22.21 -26.51
C ASP A 179 -3.22 -21.33 -25.35
N ALA A 180 -3.89 -20.20 -25.60
CA ALA A 180 -4.33 -19.29 -24.55
C ALA A 180 -5.32 -19.95 -23.56
N GLY A 181 -6.06 -20.97 -23.99
CA GLY A 181 -7.00 -21.73 -23.14
C GLY A 181 -6.37 -22.94 -22.41
N ALA A 182 -5.07 -23.20 -22.57
CA ALA A 182 -4.43 -24.32 -21.89
C ALA A 182 -4.38 -24.07 -20.38
N LYS A 183 -4.82 -25.04 -19.58
CA LYS A 183 -4.76 -24.96 -18.11
C LYS A 183 -3.30 -24.87 -17.63
N TRP A 184 -3.05 -24.13 -16.55
CA TRP A 184 -1.73 -23.99 -15.93
C TRP A 184 -1.02 -25.34 -15.73
N THR A 185 -1.75 -26.33 -15.23
CA THR A 185 -1.24 -27.69 -14.93
C THR A 185 -0.87 -28.53 -16.16
N ALA A 186 -1.23 -28.08 -17.37
CA ALA A 186 -0.92 -28.80 -18.61
C ALA A 186 0.46 -28.43 -19.19
N LYS A 187 1.07 -27.33 -18.73
CA LYS A 187 2.37 -26.85 -19.22
C LYS A 187 3.44 -27.05 -18.14
N LYS A 188 4.68 -27.28 -18.58
CA LYS A 188 5.83 -27.26 -17.68
C LYS A 188 6.03 -25.82 -17.21
N ASP A 189 6.13 -25.65 -15.91
CA ASP A 189 6.40 -24.35 -15.32
C ASP A 189 7.84 -23.90 -15.61
N ILE A 190 7.98 -22.62 -15.98
CA ILE A 190 9.25 -22.01 -16.33
C ILE A 190 9.48 -20.90 -15.32
N ILE A 191 10.41 -21.14 -14.41
CA ILE A 191 10.74 -20.19 -13.34
C ILE A 191 11.93 -19.34 -13.77
N ARG A 192 11.82 -18.02 -13.58
CA ARG A 192 12.87 -17.04 -13.83
C ARG A 192 13.13 -16.25 -12.55
N VAL A 193 14.39 -15.96 -12.27
CA VAL A 193 14.79 -15.19 -11.08
C VAL A 193 15.06 -13.74 -11.47
N TYR A 194 14.45 -12.83 -10.72
CA TYR A 194 14.64 -11.40 -10.86
C TYR A 194 15.10 -10.80 -9.55
N ASN A 195 15.88 -9.72 -9.63
CA ASN A 195 16.36 -8.97 -8.48
C ASN A 195 15.69 -7.60 -8.41
N LEU A 196 15.30 -7.20 -7.20
CA LEU A 196 14.80 -5.86 -6.92
C LEU A 196 15.86 -4.82 -7.27
N GLN A 197 15.47 -3.81 -8.04
CA GLN A 197 16.28 -2.64 -8.38
C GLN A 197 15.73 -1.43 -7.65
N LEU A 198 16.61 -0.79 -6.89
CA LEU A 198 16.30 0.42 -6.13
C LEU A 198 17.11 1.59 -6.67
N SER A 199 16.54 2.78 -6.58
CA SER A 199 17.27 4.03 -6.76
C SER A 199 18.40 4.10 -5.73
N GLU A 200 19.46 4.87 -6.04
CA GLU A 200 20.57 5.06 -5.12
C GLU A 200 20.11 5.58 -3.75
N ALA A 201 19.13 6.50 -3.74
CA ALA A 201 18.54 7.05 -2.52
C ALA A 201 17.82 5.97 -1.69
N ASN A 202 17.01 5.12 -2.33
CA ASN A 202 16.29 4.04 -1.63
C ASN A 202 17.24 2.94 -1.15
N ALA A 203 18.25 2.59 -1.95
CA ALA A 203 19.29 1.65 -1.56
C ALA A 203 20.12 2.16 -0.37
N ALA A 204 20.44 3.46 -0.35
CA ALA A 204 21.12 4.10 0.77
C ALA A 204 20.23 4.15 2.03
N TYR A 205 18.93 4.43 1.86
CA TYR A 205 17.95 4.41 2.94
C TYR A 205 17.87 3.02 3.62
N LEU A 206 17.76 1.95 2.84
CA LEU A 206 17.71 0.57 3.37
C LEU A 206 19.02 0.14 4.04
N LYS A 207 20.17 0.71 3.64
CA LYS A 207 21.48 0.46 4.26
C LYS A 207 21.76 1.34 5.46
N SER A 208 20.91 2.33 5.75
CA SER A 208 21.18 3.30 6.81
C SER A 208 21.10 2.64 8.20
N ASP A 209 22.06 2.98 9.06
CA ASP A 209 22.07 2.53 10.46
C ASP A 209 20.81 2.98 11.22
N TRP A 210 20.15 4.04 10.75
CA TRP A 210 18.84 4.46 11.25
C TRP A 210 17.85 3.30 11.18
N LEU A 211 17.76 2.59 10.05
CA LEU A 211 16.74 1.56 9.85
C LEU A 211 17.03 0.39 10.78
N THR A 212 18.26 -0.08 10.79
CA THR A 212 18.70 -1.08 11.76
C THR A 212 18.41 -0.64 13.20
N SER A 213 18.66 0.62 13.55
CA SER A 213 18.39 1.14 14.89
C SER A 213 16.89 1.18 15.20
N GLU A 214 16.04 1.67 14.29
CA GLU A 214 14.59 1.72 14.50
C GLU A 214 13.99 0.32 14.59
N LEU A 215 14.45 -0.61 13.74
CA LEU A 215 14.04 -2.01 13.79
C LEU A 215 14.50 -2.70 15.08
N THR A 216 15.59 -2.23 15.69
CA THR A 216 16.06 -2.72 16.99
C THR A 216 15.39 -2.02 18.18
N LYS A 217 14.66 -0.91 17.98
CA LYS A 217 13.89 -0.31 19.05
C LYS A 217 12.78 -1.28 19.42
N LEU A 218 12.89 -1.83 20.63
CA LEU A 218 11.87 -2.70 21.18
C LEU A 218 10.56 -1.89 21.28
N PRO A 219 9.44 -2.35 20.69
CA PRO A 219 8.14 -1.83 21.02
C PRO A 219 7.94 -2.02 22.52
N ALA A 220 7.93 -0.91 23.26
CA ALA A 220 7.54 -0.89 24.66
C ALA A 220 6.04 -0.69 24.71
N VAL A 221 5.34 -1.59 25.39
CA VAL A 221 3.93 -1.39 25.71
C VAL A 221 3.89 -0.71 27.08
N THR A 222 3.47 0.54 27.11
CA THR A 222 3.22 1.23 28.37
C THR A 222 1.79 0.92 28.80
N ILE A 223 1.65 0.21 29.92
CA ILE A 223 0.35 0.00 30.57
C ILE A 223 0.17 1.17 31.53
N GLU A 224 -0.70 2.10 31.13
CA GLU A 224 -0.98 3.29 31.92
C GLU A 224 -1.53 2.92 33.30
N ALA A 225 -1.09 3.67 34.32
CA ALA A 225 -1.68 3.59 35.64
C ALA A 225 -3.16 3.97 35.58
N VAL A 226 -4.02 3.15 36.20
CA VAL A 226 -5.46 3.43 36.31
C VAL A 226 -5.75 3.84 37.74
N ASP A 227 -6.26 5.05 37.92
CA ASP A 227 -6.93 5.44 39.17
C ASP A 227 -8.38 4.95 39.09
N ASP A 228 -8.73 3.97 39.91
CA ASP A 228 -10.08 3.42 39.98
C ASP A 228 -11.05 4.32 40.77
N GLY A 229 -10.58 5.47 41.28
CA GLY A 229 -11.36 6.43 42.04
C GLY A 229 -11.82 5.91 43.41
N SER A 230 -11.38 4.71 43.82
CA SER A 230 -11.82 4.08 45.06
C SER A 230 -11.05 4.55 46.30
N GLY A 231 -10.01 5.37 46.11
CA GLY A 231 -9.13 5.83 47.18
C GLY A 231 -8.20 4.75 47.76
N SER A 232 -8.13 3.57 47.14
CA SER A 232 -7.36 2.41 47.61
C SER A 232 -5.92 2.32 47.05
N GLY A 233 -5.34 3.47 46.66
CA GLY A 233 -3.99 3.56 46.10
C GLY A 233 -3.95 3.53 44.57
N ILE A 234 -2.97 4.22 43.99
CA ILE A 234 -2.75 4.30 42.54
C ILE A 234 -1.88 3.11 42.11
N THR A 235 -2.21 2.43 41.02
CA THR A 235 -1.33 1.39 40.45
C THR A 235 -0.07 2.04 39.88
N PRO A 236 1.11 1.40 39.97
CA PRO A 236 2.28 1.88 39.24
C PRO A 236 1.99 2.06 37.75
N GLU A 237 2.66 3.04 37.14
CA GLU A 237 2.87 3.00 35.69
C GLU A 237 3.81 1.82 35.39
N ILE A 238 3.30 0.87 34.62
CA ILE A 238 4.05 -0.33 34.24
C ILE A 238 4.53 -0.13 32.81
N VAL A 239 5.85 -0.08 32.66
CA VAL A 239 6.49 -0.06 31.35
C VAL A 239 6.87 -1.50 31.03
N ALA A 240 6.03 -2.17 30.25
CA ALA A 240 6.28 -3.53 29.79
C ALA A 240 7.14 -3.49 28.53
N GLN A 241 8.39 -3.91 28.66
CA GLN A 241 9.24 -4.19 27.52
C GLN A 241 8.88 -5.58 27.00
N VAL A 242 8.20 -5.60 25.87
CA VAL A 242 7.89 -6.85 25.15
C VAL A 242 9.07 -7.12 24.22
N ILE A 243 9.39 -8.41 24.02
CA ILE A 243 10.31 -8.80 22.94
C ILE A 243 9.79 -8.16 21.65
N THR A 244 10.68 -7.64 20.82
CA THR A 244 10.29 -7.03 19.54
C THR A 244 9.32 -7.93 18.81
N ALA A 245 8.28 -7.34 18.23
CA ALA A 245 7.63 -7.98 17.09
C ALA A 245 8.77 -8.51 16.20
N PRO A 246 8.70 -9.77 15.72
CA PRO A 246 9.68 -10.23 14.74
C PRO A 246 9.80 -9.11 13.71
N GLY A 247 10.98 -8.49 13.64
CA GLY A 247 11.15 -7.19 12.99
C GLY A 247 10.63 -7.26 11.56
N PRO A 248 10.26 -6.12 10.94
CA PRO A 248 9.65 -6.11 9.61
C PRO A 248 10.51 -6.99 8.72
N HIS A 249 9.87 -8.07 8.27
CA HIS A 249 10.58 -9.18 7.68
C HIS A 249 11.25 -8.65 6.43
N VAL A 250 12.58 -8.60 6.40
CA VAL A 250 13.28 -8.54 5.12
C VAL A 250 12.76 -9.73 4.36
N VAL A 251 12.06 -9.47 3.27
CA VAL A 251 11.46 -10.51 2.45
C VAL A 251 12.55 -10.99 1.49
N PRO A 252 13.17 -12.16 1.72
CA PRO A 252 14.26 -12.60 0.87
C PRO A 252 13.76 -12.90 -0.54
N GLU A 253 12.56 -13.48 -0.63
CA GLU A 253 11.98 -13.92 -1.87
C GLU A 253 10.45 -13.76 -1.89
N GLY A 254 9.91 -13.59 -3.10
CA GLY A 254 8.50 -13.65 -3.41
C GLY A 254 8.28 -14.39 -4.73
N HIS A 255 7.07 -14.89 -4.94
CA HIS A 255 6.70 -15.60 -6.16
C HIS A 255 5.68 -14.78 -6.96
N LEU A 256 5.86 -14.71 -8.28
CA LEU A 256 4.95 -14.01 -9.19
C LEU A 256 4.45 -15.00 -10.25
N TYR A 257 3.14 -15.10 -10.42
CA TYR A 257 2.51 -15.94 -11.43
C TYR A 257 1.90 -15.06 -12.52
N ILE A 258 2.19 -15.34 -13.78
CA ILE A 258 1.65 -14.59 -14.93
C ILE A 258 0.96 -15.53 -15.92
N SER A 259 -0.16 -15.08 -16.50
CA SER A 259 -0.97 -15.87 -17.44
C SER A 259 -1.44 -15.04 -18.63
N PRO A 260 -1.48 -15.58 -19.86
CA PRO A 260 -1.98 -14.84 -21.03
C PRO A 260 -3.46 -14.51 -20.90
N THR A 261 -4.23 -15.28 -20.13
CA THR A 261 -5.66 -15.05 -19.89
C THR A 261 -5.94 -13.82 -19.01
N HIS A 262 -4.92 -13.34 -18.29
CA HIS A 262 -5.00 -12.20 -17.38
C HIS A 262 -4.25 -10.98 -17.95
N LYS A 263 -4.14 -10.87 -19.28
CA LYS A 263 -3.63 -9.67 -19.95
C LYS A 263 -4.66 -8.55 -19.82
N ILE A 264 -4.32 -7.47 -19.13
CA ILE A 264 -5.24 -6.35 -18.85
C ILE A 264 -4.95 -5.11 -19.70
N GLY A 265 -3.79 -5.03 -20.37
CA GLY A 265 -3.49 -3.89 -21.24
C GLY A 265 -2.27 -4.09 -22.14
N VAL A 266 -2.22 -3.29 -23.20
CA VAL A 266 -1.06 -3.14 -24.09
C VAL A 266 -0.80 -1.65 -24.26
N GLY A 267 0.39 -1.21 -23.86
CA GLY A 267 0.91 0.11 -24.15
C GLY A 267 1.83 0.08 -25.37
N HIS A 268 2.25 1.26 -25.82
CA HIS A 268 3.22 1.40 -26.90
C HIS A 268 4.58 0.77 -26.59
N HIS A 269 4.93 0.75 -25.30
CA HIS A 269 6.24 0.37 -24.77
C HIS A 269 6.17 -0.82 -23.80
N SER A 270 4.97 -1.33 -23.54
CA SER A 270 4.76 -2.32 -22.49
C SER A 270 3.52 -3.20 -22.69
N VAL A 271 3.49 -4.33 -22.00
CA VAL A 271 2.31 -5.19 -21.85
C VAL A 271 2.01 -5.34 -20.37
N VAL A 272 0.75 -5.26 -19.98
CA VAL A 272 0.32 -5.34 -18.58
C VAL A 272 -0.51 -6.59 -18.36
N TYR A 273 -0.16 -7.32 -17.32
CA TYR A 273 -0.90 -8.48 -16.84
C TYR A 273 -1.40 -8.22 -15.42
N GLU A 274 -2.60 -8.68 -15.11
CA GLU A 274 -2.96 -8.95 -13.73
C GLU A 274 -2.23 -10.23 -13.31
N ALA A 275 -1.40 -10.13 -12.28
CA ALA A 275 -0.57 -11.22 -11.79
C ALA A 275 -0.96 -11.59 -10.35
N GLU A 276 -0.85 -12.86 -10.00
CA GLU A 276 -0.87 -13.27 -8.60
C GLU A 276 0.53 -13.14 -8.02
N TRP A 277 0.64 -12.43 -6.90
CA TRP A 277 1.88 -12.17 -6.18
C TRP A 277 1.78 -12.81 -4.80
N GLU A 278 2.69 -13.73 -4.53
CA GLU A 278 2.73 -14.52 -3.30
C GLU A 278 3.94 -14.11 -2.46
N LEU A 279 3.67 -13.69 -1.23
CA LEU A 279 4.66 -13.25 -0.25
C LEU A 279 4.51 -14.02 1.05
N PRO A 280 5.50 -13.98 1.97
CA PRO A 280 5.31 -14.46 3.32
C PRO A 280 4.10 -13.78 3.96
N ARG A 281 3.22 -14.56 4.60
CA ARG A 281 1.96 -14.08 5.18
C ARG A 281 2.14 -12.88 6.14
N PRO A 282 3.20 -12.81 6.97
CA PRO A 282 3.44 -11.65 7.85
C PRO A 282 3.64 -10.31 7.15
N VAL A 283 3.85 -10.28 5.82
CA VAL A 283 3.90 -9.04 5.03
C VAL A 283 2.54 -8.36 4.96
N PHE A 284 1.46 -9.14 4.94
CA PHE A 284 0.09 -8.63 4.77
C PHE A 284 -0.74 -8.77 6.05
N VAL A 285 -0.56 -9.86 6.79
CA VAL A 285 -1.27 -10.11 8.03
C VAL A 285 -0.28 -9.94 9.19
N PRO A 286 -0.32 -8.81 9.91
CA PRO A 286 0.65 -8.53 10.95
C PRO A 286 0.62 -9.59 12.04
N SER A 287 1.77 -9.79 12.70
CA SER A 287 1.81 -10.63 13.90
C SER A 287 1.10 -9.92 15.05
N GLU A 288 0.30 -10.65 15.81
CA GLU A 288 -0.47 -10.08 16.90
C GLU A 288 0.18 -10.40 18.26
N LEU A 289 0.11 -9.43 19.17
CA LEU A 289 0.44 -9.65 20.57
C LEU A 289 -0.85 -9.94 21.33
N CYS A 290 -0.97 -11.14 21.88
CA CYS A 290 -2.12 -11.47 22.71
C CYS A 290 -2.11 -10.63 23.99
N MET A 291 -3.09 -9.72 24.10
CA MET A 291 -3.21 -8.83 25.26
C MET A 291 -3.52 -9.59 26.54
N GLU A 292 -4.22 -10.73 26.48
CA GLU A 292 -4.48 -11.55 27.67
C GLU A 292 -3.19 -12.20 28.20
N CYS A 293 -2.39 -12.84 27.33
CA CYS A 293 -1.07 -13.35 27.72
C CYS A 293 -0.15 -12.23 28.25
N LEU A 294 -0.26 -11.04 27.66
CA LEU A 294 0.47 -9.86 28.13
C LEU A 294 0.11 -9.52 29.57
N MET A 295 -1.18 -9.40 29.86
CA MET A 295 -1.66 -9.06 31.19
C MET A 295 -1.36 -10.16 32.21
N GLU A 296 -1.48 -11.43 31.86
CA GLU A 296 -1.14 -12.56 32.73
C GLU A 296 0.32 -12.54 33.16
N GLU A 297 1.26 -12.37 32.22
CA GLU A 297 2.68 -12.34 32.55
C GLU A 297 3.06 -11.07 33.34
N VAL A 298 2.42 -9.92 33.05
CA VAL A 298 2.57 -8.69 33.85
C VAL A 298 2.15 -8.94 35.30
N VAL A 299 0.97 -9.52 35.52
CA VAL A 299 0.47 -9.83 36.86
C VAL A 299 1.41 -10.79 37.58
N GLU A 300 1.83 -11.87 36.92
CA GLU A 300 2.74 -12.86 37.51
C GLU A 300 4.06 -12.22 37.95
N LYS A 301 4.69 -11.40 37.09
CA LYS A 301 5.96 -10.75 37.41
C LYS A 301 5.82 -9.68 38.49
N MET A 302 4.73 -8.92 38.47
CA MET A 302 4.43 -7.93 39.51
C MET A 302 4.26 -8.59 40.88
N GLN A 303 3.49 -9.68 40.95
CA GLN A 303 3.32 -10.47 42.16
C GLN A 303 4.65 -11.09 42.61
N GLY A 304 5.46 -11.59 41.68
CA GLY A 304 6.81 -12.09 41.98
C GLY A 304 7.73 -11.04 42.60
N ARG A 305 7.75 -9.81 42.05
CA ARG A 305 8.51 -8.67 42.62
C ARG A 305 8.00 -8.26 44.00
N HIS A 306 6.68 -8.22 44.17
CA HIS A 306 6.03 -7.95 45.45
C HIS A 306 6.47 -8.96 46.52
N MET A 307 6.41 -10.26 46.20
CA MET A 307 6.81 -11.33 47.13
C MET A 307 8.29 -11.30 47.51
N ARG A 308 9.16 -10.73 46.66
CA ARG A 308 10.59 -10.51 46.96
C ARG A 308 10.87 -9.22 47.74
N GLY A 309 9.86 -8.38 47.97
CA GLY A 309 10.02 -7.08 48.64
C GLY A 309 10.78 -6.06 47.79
N GLU A 310 10.84 -6.25 46.47
CA GLU A 310 11.55 -5.34 45.54
C GLU A 310 10.81 -4.01 45.34
N PHE A 311 9.59 -3.87 45.87
CA PHE A 311 8.79 -2.67 45.80
C PHE A 311 8.08 -2.41 47.13
N PRO A 312 7.96 -1.13 47.56
CA PRO A 312 7.24 -0.74 48.76
C PRO A 312 5.74 -0.79 48.49
N TYR A 313 5.21 -2.01 48.41
CA TYR A 313 3.78 -2.25 48.45
C TYR A 313 3.30 -2.23 49.89
N GLU A 314 2.02 -1.92 50.05
CA GLU A 314 1.34 -1.77 51.33
C GLU A 314 1.68 -2.93 52.27
N SER A 315 2.69 -2.71 53.11
CA SER A 315 2.96 -3.62 54.19
C SER A 315 1.83 -3.38 55.16
N CYS A 316 0.93 -4.35 55.32
CA CYS A 316 -0.19 -4.27 56.27
C CYS A 316 0.38 -4.32 57.70
N HIS A 317 1.13 -3.29 58.09
CA HIS A 317 1.85 -3.15 59.34
C HIS A 317 0.85 -2.70 60.41
N GLY A 318 -0.02 -3.63 60.79
CA GLY A 318 -1.01 -3.42 61.85
C GLY A 318 -1.32 -4.64 62.69
N THR A 319 -1.33 -5.86 62.14
CA THR A 319 -1.65 -7.06 62.92
C THR A 319 -0.73 -8.24 62.61
N ARG A 320 0.03 -8.64 63.63
CA ARG A 320 1.18 -9.56 63.54
C ARG A 320 0.82 -11.04 63.38
N ARG A 321 -0.33 -11.40 62.79
CA ARG A 321 -0.76 -12.80 62.63
C ARG A 321 -1.41 -13.10 61.27
N SER A 322 -0.63 -13.79 60.44
CA SER A 322 -1.04 -14.77 59.42
C SER A 322 -1.95 -14.33 58.26
N GLN A 323 -1.78 -13.13 57.70
CA GLN A 323 -2.35 -12.81 56.39
C GLN A 323 -1.35 -13.13 55.28
N ARG A 324 -1.26 -14.42 54.93
CA ARG A 324 -0.85 -14.89 53.59
C ARG A 324 -2.03 -14.86 52.60
N SER A 325 -3.17 -14.31 53.02
CA SER A 325 -4.41 -14.12 52.26
C SER A 325 -4.70 -12.62 52.20
N ALA A 326 -5.13 -12.00 51.11
CA ALA A 326 -5.73 -12.51 49.90
C ALA A 326 -5.56 -11.47 48.77
N TYR A 327 -4.48 -11.54 47.99
CA TYR A 327 -4.60 -11.02 46.62
C TYR A 327 -5.41 -12.05 45.85
N ARG A 328 -6.46 -11.61 45.14
CA ARG A 328 -7.12 -12.52 44.19
C ARG A 328 -6.09 -12.86 43.13
N ALA A 329 -5.94 -14.14 42.81
CA ALA A 329 -5.13 -14.56 41.68
C ALA A 329 -5.59 -13.76 40.44
N GLY A 330 -4.67 -13.10 39.74
CA GLY A 330 -4.98 -12.24 38.59
C GLY A 330 -4.95 -10.72 38.85
N GLU A 331 -4.85 -10.24 40.09
CA GLU A 331 -4.82 -8.78 40.35
C GLU A 331 -3.39 -8.22 40.46
N ILE A 332 -3.17 -7.02 39.88
CA ILE A 332 -1.92 -6.26 40.00
C ILE A 332 -1.85 -5.66 41.42
N PRO A 333 -0.74 -5.85 42.17
CA PRO A 333 -0.57 -5.24 43.49
C PRO A 333 -0.68 -3.71 43.45
N LYS A 334 -1.52 -3.13 44.31
CA LYS A 334 -1.66 -1.67 44.48
C LYS A 334 -0.54 -1.11 45.34
N MET A 335 -0.11 0.13 45.05
CA MET A 335 0.91 0.80 45.87
C MET A 335 0.39 1.12 47.27
N ASP A 336 1.31 1.17 48.23
CA ASP A 336 1.02 1.76 49.53
C ASP A 336 0.57 3.23 49.33
N PRO A 337 -0.57 3.66 49.89
CA PRO A 337 -1.05 5.04 49.81
C PRO A 337 -0.04 6.09 50.32
N SER A 338 0.94 5.67 51.12
CA SER A 338 2.05 6.52 51.57
C SER A 338 3.12 6.77 50.50
N VAL A 339 3.19 5.94 49.45
CA VAL A 339 4.03 6.19 48.28
C VAL A 339 3.33 7.22 47.41
N ALA A 340 3.92 8.41 47.33
CA ALA A 340 3.39 9.50 46.51
C ALA A 340 3.43 9.12 45.02
N ALA A 341 2.32 8.57 44.53
CA ALA A 341 1.97 8.55 43.12
C ALA A 341 0.88 9.61 42.90
N SER A 342 0.93 10.31 41.77
CA SER A 342 -0.14 11.20 41.37
C SER A 342 -0.27 11.20 39.86
N ILE A 343 -1.50 11.12 39.37
CA ILE A 343 -1.81 11.33 37.96
C ILE A 343 -2.28 12.78 37.83
N ARG A 344 -1.43 13.63 37.27
CA ARG A 344 -1.82 14.99 36.92
C ARG A 344 -2.33 14.99 35.50
N CYS A 345 -3.61 15.30 35.33
CA CYS A 345 -4.10 15.66 34.01
C CYS A 345 -3.71 17.12 33.76
N SER A 346 -2.87 17.35 32.75
CA SER A 346 -2.75 18.68 32.16
C SER A 346 -3.64 18.74 30.95
N GLU A 347 -4.43 19.81 30.85
CA GLU A 347 -5.12 20.14 29.62
C GLU A 347 -4.30 21.24 28.96
N GLN A 348 -3.57 20.86 27.93
CA GLN A 348 -2.90 21.84 27.10
C GLN A 348 -3.86 22.23 25.98
N VAL A 349 -4.46 23.41 26.14
CA VAL A 349 -5.07 24.12 25.02
C VAL A 349 -3.91 24.65 24.20
N ILE A 350 -3.66 24.08 23.02
CA ILE A 350 -2.65 24.59 22.10
C ILE A 350 -3.04 26.04 21.79
N PRO A 351 -2.30 27.07 22.24
CA PRO A 351 -2.72 28.45 22.02
C PRO A 351 -2.58 28.80 20.55
N ALA A 352 -3.36 29.79 20.14
CA ALA A 352 -3.19 30.46 18.86
C ALA A 352 -1.72 30.88 18.66
N MET A 353 -1.04 30.35 17.65
CA MET A 353 0.32 30.73 17.28
C MET A 353 0.28 31.80 16.18
N THR A 354 1.10 32.84 16.33
CA THR A 354 1.30 33.81 15.26
C THR A 354 2.50 33.40 14.41
N LEU A 355 2.24 32.90 13.20
CA LEU A 355 3.27 32.59 12.22
C LEU A 355 3.56 33.83 11.39
N VAL A 356 4.80 34.30 11.39
CA VAL A 356 5.26 35.37 10.49
C VAL A 356 6.06 34.72 9.38
N MET A 357 5.45 34.59 8.21
CA MET A 357 6.14 34.00 7.06
C MET A 357 6.86 35.11 6.28
N PRO A 358 8.19 35.03 6.09
CA PRO A 358 8.88 35.93 5.19
C PRO A 358 8.46 35.60 3.75
N HIS A 359 8.04 36.61 2.99
CA HIS A 359 7.83 36.45 1.55
C HIS A 359 9.18 36.35 0.82
N PRO A 360 9.34 35.42 -0.12
CA PRO A 360 10.48 35.41 -1.02
C PRO A 360 10.26 36.48 -2.11
N GLY A 361 10.59 37.73 -1.78
CA GLY A 361 10.52 38.87 -2.69
C GLY A 361 10.76 40.18 -1.95
N GLU A 362 11.72 40.97 -2.44
CA GLU A 362 12.10 42.26 -1.85
C GLU A 362 10.89 43.22 -1.87
N ASP A 363 10.62 43.86 -0.71
CA ASP A 363 9.69 44.99 -0.49
C ASP A 363 8.20 44.76 -0.16
N HIS A 364 7.77 43.56 0.26
CA HIS A 364 6.42 43.39 0.84
C HIS A 364 6.40 43.12 2.35
N LYS A 365 5.55 43.88 3.06
CA LYS A 365 5.36 43.81 4.51
C LYS A 365 4.98 42.39 4.93
N SER A 366 5.69 41.85 5.91
CA SER A 366 5.43 40.52 6.46
C SER A 366 3.98 40.41 6.96
N GLN A 367 3.25 39.43 6.43
CA GLN A 367 1.93 39.06 6.93
C GLN A 367 2.07 38.16 8.16
N ARG A 368 1.24 38.43 9.18
CA ARG A 368 1.16 37.67 10.43
C ARG A 368 -0.09 36.82 10.35
N TYR A 369 0.07 35.51 10.46
CA TYR A 369 -1.04 34.56 10.47
C TYR A 369 -1.33 34.15 11.91
N PHE A 370 -2.58 34.11 12.34
CA PHE A 370 -2.98 33.61 13.65
C PHE A 370 -3.61 32.22 13.51
N THR A 371 -3.04 31.18 14.14
CA THR A 371 -3.73 29.88 14.23
C THR A 371 -4.80 29.94 15.33
N ARG A 372 -5.88 29.15 15.24
CA ARG A 372 -6.82 28.96 16.37
C ARG A 372 -6.34 27.84 17.29
N PRO A 373 -6.75 27.82 18.56
CA PRO A 373 -6.51 26.70 19.44
C PRO A 373 -7.28 25.46 18.96
N SER A 374 -6.57 24.50 18.34
CA SER A 374 -7.18 23.43 17.53
C SER A 374 -7.45 22.13 18.27
N LYS A 375 -6.94 21.95 19.49
CA LYS A 375 -7.18 20.72 20.26
C LYS A 375 -6.87 20.94 21.73
N THR A 376 -7.78 20.53 22.61
CA THR A 376 -7.43 20.29 24.02
C THR A 376 -6.75 18.93 24.07
N ILE A 377 -5.43 18.94 24.14
CA ILE A 377 -4.68 17.71 24.39
C ILE A 377 -4.74 17.48 25.90
N ARG A 378 -5.45 16.43 26.31
CA ARG A 378 -5.42 15.98 27.69
C ARG A 378 -4.24 15.04 27.87
N THR A 379 -3.15 15.56 28.41
CA THR A 379 -1.96 14.77 28.71
C THR A 379 -2.06 14.29 30.15
N ARG A 380 -2.00 12.97 30.34
CA ARG A 380 -1.89 12.38 31.68
C ARG A 380 -0.39 12.30 32.03
N HIS A 381 0.02 13.07 33.02
CA HIS A 381 1.36 12.99 33.60
C HIS A 381 1.31 12.12 34.84
N TYR A 382 1.88 10.92 34.77
CA TYR A 382 2.11 10.10 35.94
C TYR A 382 3.40 10.55 36.64
N GLU A 383 3.27 11.05 37.87
CA GLU A 383 4.37 11.31 38.79
C GLU A 383 4.33 10.22 39.87
N GLY A 384 5.17 9.19 39.74
CA GLY A 384 5.25 8.09 40.68
C GLY A 384 6.31 7.07 40.27
N PRO A 385 6.45 5.95 40.99
CA PRO A 385 7.41 4.93 40.62
C PRO A 385 6.96 4.21 39.35
N LYS A 386 7.92 3.97 38.45
CA LYS A 386 7.72 3.20 37.22
C LYS A 386 8.27 1.80 37.40
N VAL A 387 7.52 0.80 36.97
CA VAL A 387 7.98 -0.59 37.01
C VAL A 387 8.31 -1.05 35.60
N GLU A 388 9.60 -1.25 35.34
CA GLU A 388 10.04 -1.85 34.08
C GLU A 388 9.98 -3.38 34.18
N LEU A 389 9.19 -4.01 33.31
CA LEU A 389 9.07 -5.46 33.22
C LEU A 389 9.59 -5.95 31.87
N ASN A 390 10.53 -6.89 31.88
CA ASN A 390 10.93 -7.61 30.66
C ASN A 390 9.99 -8.79 30.51
N LEU A 391 9.19 -8.86 29.45
CA LEU A 391 8.20 -9.91 29.23
C LEU A 391 8.70 -10.92 28.19
N GLY A 392 8.45 -12.21 28.44
CA GLY A 392 8.83 -13.34 27.60
C GLY A 392 7.74 -13.77 26.62
N ILE A 393 6.76 -12.89 26.39
CA ILE A 393 5.60 -13.16 25.55
C ILE A 393 6.07 -13.32 24.12
N LYS A 394 5.65 -14.41 23.51
CA LYS A 394 5.89 -14.65 22.09
C LYS A 394 4.81 -13.95 21.28
N TRP A 395 5.24 -13.28 20.22
CA TRP A 395 4.32 -12.82 19.18
C TRP A 395 3.62 -14.01 18.56
N GLN A 396 2.33 -13.85 18.32
CA GLN A 396 1.51 -14.85 17.67
C GLN A 396 1.67 -14.59 16.18
N ILE A 397 2.62 -15.30 15.58
CA ILE A 397 2.93 -15.19 14.16
C ILE A 397 1.98 -16.14 13.44
N PRO A 398 1.11 -15.66 12.55
CA PRO A 398 0.18 -16.57 11.90
C PRO A 398 0.87 -17.68 11.10
N ALA A 399 2.04 -17.36 10.55
CA ALA A 399 2.91 -18.29 9.86
C ALA A 399 3.71 -19.24 10.78
N SER A 400 3.59 -19.24 12.11
CA SER A 400 4.28 -20.24 12.95
C SER A 400 3.35 -21.29 13.54
N GLY A 401 2.03 -21.13 13.41
CA GLY A 401 1.04 -22.03 14.00
C GLY A 401 0.96 -21.99 15.53
N THR A 402 1.82 -21.20 16.17
CA THR A 402 1.83 -21.08 17.63
C THR A 402 0.87 -19.99 18.06
N PHE A 403 -0.37 -20.38 18.33
CA PHE A 403 -1.39 -19.53 18.94
C PHE A 403 -1.55 -19.88 20.42
N CYS A 404 -1.70 -18.86 21.27
CA CYS A 404 -2.13 -19.05 22.65
C CYS A 404 -3.63 -19.36 22.69
N ALA A 405 -4.11 -19.89 23.82
CA ALA A 405 -5.53 -20.25 23.98
C ALA A 405 -6.49 -19.05 23.96
N HIS A 406 -5.96 -17.83 24.07
CA HIS A 406 -6.73 -16.58 24.12
C HIS A 406 -7.03 -16.01 22.73
N LEU A 407 -6.23 -16.34 21.72
CA LEU A 407 -6.50 -15.94 20.34
C LEU A 407 -7.19 -17.08 19.62
N GLU A 408 -8.19 -16.74 18.81
CA GLU A 408 -8.77 -17.71 17.88
C GLU A 408 -7.69 -18.08 16.87
N ALA A 409 -7.26 -19.34 16.91
CA ALA A 409 -6.37 -19.85 15.88
C ALA A 409 -7.05 -19.70 14.52
N PRO A 410 -6.35 -19.21 13.49
CA PRO A 410 -6.88 -19.19 12.14
C PRO A 410 -7.28 -20.61 11.75
N ALA A 411 -8.26 -20.72 10.86
CA ALA A 411 -8.75 -22.01 10.40
C ALA A 411 -7.63 -22.89 9.82
N GLN A 412 -6.54 -22.28 9.34
CA GLN A 412 -5.41 -22.96 8.74
C GLN A 412 -4.08 -22.21 8.99
N GLU A 413 -3.00 -22.95 9.21
CA GLU A 413 -1.65 -22.40 9.29
C GLU A 413 -1.08 -22.18 7.87
N LEU A 414 -1.19 -20.95 7.36
CA LEU A 414 -0.60 -20.57 6.08
C LEU A 414 0.63 -19.69 6.30
N HIS A 415 1.74 -20.06 5.65
CA HIS A 415 3.01 -19.33 5.76
C HIS A 415 3.16 -18.22 4.72
N THR A 416 2.41 -18.31 3.63
CA THR A 416 2.39 -17.35 2.53
C THR A 416 0.96 -16.88 2.30
N ALA A 417 0.81 -15.75 1.63
CA ALA A 417 -0.47 -15.24 1.18
C ALA A 417 -0.34 -14.68 -0.24
N LYS A 418 -1.44 -14.78 -1.00
CA LYS A 418 -1.52 -14.36 -2.40
C LYS A 418 -2.39 -13.11 -2.53
N VAL A 419 -1.90 -12.15 -3.30
CA VAL A 419 -2.63 -10.95 -3.70
C VAL A 419 -2.54 -10.75 -5.20
N ARG A 420 -3.41 -9.92 -5.78
CA ARG A 420 -3.34 -9.50 -7.19
C ARG A 420 -2.65 -8.15 -7.32
N VAL A 421 -1.78 -8.03 -8.32
CA VAL A 421 -1.07 -6.79 -8.69
C VAL A 421 -1.07 -6.62 -10.21
N ALA A 422 -0.82 -5.40 -10.67
CA ALA A 422 -0.52 -5.14 -12.08
C ALA A 422 0.98 -5.37 -12.33
N ALA A 423 1.32 -6.34 -13.17
CA ALA A 423 2.67 -6.60 -13.64
C ALA A 423 2.87 -6.00 -15.04
N LYS A 424 3.66 -4.92 -15.11
CA LYS A 424 4.01 -4.24 -16.36
C LYS A 424 5.35 -4.76 -16.87
N LEU A 425 5.34 -5.25 -18.11
CA LEU A 425 6.48 -5.79 -18.83
C LEU A 425 6.91 -4.81 -19.94
N SER A 426 8.20 -4.58 -20.11
CA SER A 426 8.80 -3.77 -21.16
C SER A 426 8.93 -4.55 -22.47
N ILE A 427 8.78 -3.84 -23.58
CA ILE A 427 9.18 -4.35 -24.90
C ILE A 427 10.71 -4.37 -25.00
N GLU A 428 11.25 -5.32 -25.78
CA GLU A 428 12.68 -5.46 -26.04
C GLU A 428 13.36 -4.15 -26.48
N TYR A 429 14.50 -3.83 -25.86
CA TYR A 429 15.31 -2.62 -26.03
C TYR A 429 14.65 -1.29 -25.66
N ASP A 430 13.50 -1.34 -24.97
CA ASP A 430 12.86 -0.14 -24.45
C ASP A 430 13.41 0.22 -23.06
N ARG A 431 13.63 1.52 -22.83
CA ARG A 431 14.06 2.07 -21.54
C ARG A 431 12.91 2.70 -20.74
N HIS A 432 11.73 2.83 -21.36
CA HIS A 432 10.59 3.55 -20.81
C HIS A 432 10.14 2.99 -19.46
N LEU A 433 10.15 1.66 -19.28
CA LEU A 433 9.75 1.04 -18.01
C LEU A 433 10.75 1.33 -16.88
N GLY A 434 12.05 1.36 -17.19
CA GLY A 434 13.08 1.70 -16.21
C GLY A 434 12.97 3.15 -15.76
N CYS A 435 12.78 4.08 -16.71
CA CYS A 435 12.53 5.48 -16.40
C CYS A 435 11.25 5.67 -15.58
N GLU A 436 10.17 4.95 -15.90
CA GLU A 436 8.92 5.00 -15.12
C GLU A 436 9.13 4.53 -13.66
N ALA A 437 9.87 3.43 -13.46
CA ALA A 437 10.21 2.94 -12.14
C ALA A 437 11.07 3.91 -11.31
N GLU A 438 11.98 4.65 -11.95
CA GLU A 438 12.76 5.71 -11.29
C GLU A 438 11.85 6.85 -10.79
N HIS A 439 10.85 7.22 -11.58
CA HIS A 439 9.88 8.25 -11.19
C HIS A 439 9.04 7.83 -9.98
N TYR A 440 8.49 6.61 -9.98
CA TYR A 440 7.73 6.09 -8.83
C TYR A 440 8.55 6.13 -7.53
N GLN A 441 9.82 5.79 -7.60
CA GLN A 441 10.72 5.83 -6.45
C GLN A 441 11.09 7.25 -5.99
N SER A 442 10.88 8.26 -6.84
CA SER A 442 11.20 9.66 -6.57
C SER A 442 9.98 10.52 -6.21
N PHE A 443 8.77 9.99 -6.41
CA PHE A 443 7.54 10.71 -6.13
C PHE A 443 7.37 10.98 -4.63
N PRO A 444 6.88 12.17 -4.25
CA PRO A 444 6.46 12.41 -2.89
C PRO A 444 5.38 11.42 -2.45
N GLN A 445 5.47 10.93 -1.21
CA GLN A 445 4.57 9.90 -0.67
C GLN A 445 3.07 10.27 -0.84
N HIS A 446 2.71 11.53 -0.64
CA HIS A 446 1.33 11.99 -0.75
C HIS A 446 0.70 11.82 -2.15
N LEU A 447 1.50 11.58 -3.21
CA LEU A 447 0.95 11.29 -4.53
C LEU A 447 0.35 9.88 -4.61
N SER A 448 0.80 8.93 -3.79
CA SER A 448 0.21 7.59 -3.73
C SER A 448 -0.71 7.40 -2.52
N GLU A 449 -0.83 8.37 -1.63
CA GLU A 449 -1.72 8.31 -0.47
C GLU A 449 -3.14 8.80 -0.79
N HIS A 450 -4.12 8.21 -0.11
CA HIS A 450 -5.47 8.73 -0.07
C HIS A 450 -5.64 9.66 1.12
N TRP A 451 -6.25 10.81 0.89
CA TRP A 451 -6.54 11.76 1.95
C TRP A 451 -8.03 12.05 1.99
N SER A 452 -8.53 12.31 3.20
CA SER A 452 -9.89 12.79 3.41
C SER A 452 -10.04 14.24 2.94
N GLY A 453 -11.28 14.62 2.65
CA GLY A 453 -11.63 15.97 2.22
C GLY A 453 -11.44 16.23 0.72
N TYR A 454 -11.50 17.51 0.37
CA TYR A 454 -11.47 18.02 -0.99
C TYR A 454 -10.36 19.06 -1.17
N ASN A 455 -9.96 19.28 -2.41
CA ASN A 455 -9.00 20.31 -2.80
C ASN A 455 -9.57 21.16 -3.93
N ILE A 456 -9.28 22.45 -3.90
CA ILE A 456 -9.55 23.35 -5.02
C ILE A 456 -8.20 23.70 -5.63
N ILE A 457 -7.93 23.14 -6.80
CA ILE A 457 -6.64 23.28 -7.50
C ILE A 457 -6.79 24.13 -8.77
N PRO A 458 -6.23 25.36 -8.81
CA PRO A 458 -6.27 26.16 -10.02
C PRO A 458 -5.68 25.41 -11.23
N PRO A 459 -6.28 25.52 -12.43
CA PRO A 459 -7.37 26.43 -12.79
C PRO A 459 -8.78 25.93 -12.44
N LEU A 460 -8.93 24.73 -11.88
CA LEU A 460 -10.21 24.18 -11.47
C LEU A 460 -10.80 25.02 -10.32
N ARG A 461 -12.10 25.30 -10.40
CA ARG A 461 -12.82 26.12 -9.42
C ARG A 461 -13.61 25.27 -8.44
N ASN A 462 -14.03 24.09 -8.87
CA ASN A 462 -14.82 23.17 -8.08
C ASN A 462 -13.91 22.31 -7.19
N PRO A 463 -14.39 21.96 -5.98
CA PRO A 463 -13.68 21.07 -5.09
C PRO A 463 -13.63 19.66 -5.67
N VAL A 464 -12.43 19.09 -5.75
CA VAL A 464 -12.18 17.71 -6.18
C VAL A 464 -11.68 16.87 -5.02
N PRO A 465 -12.05 15.59 -4.92
CA PRO A 465 -11.60 14.75 -3.82
C PRO A 465 -10.07 14.58 -3.76
N LEU A 466 -9.51 14.50 -2.55
CA LEU A 466 -8.08 14.29 -2.31
C LEU A 466 -7.64 12.80 -2.40
N GLY A 467 -7.98 12.11 -3.50
CA GLY A 467 -7.52 10.73 -3.73
C GLY A 467 -6.05 10.64 -4.17
N ALA A 468 -5.43 9.46 -4.11
CA ALA A 468 -4.09 9.27 -4.67
C ALA A 468 -4.05 9.62 -6.17
N VAL A 469 -2.95 10.26 -6.58
CA VAL A 469 -2.67 10.67 -7.97
C VAL A 469 -2.06 9.52 -8.76
N VAL A 470 -1.14 8.78 -8.15
CA VAL A 470 -0.38 7.69 -8.79
C VAL A 470 -0.65 6.35 -8.07
N PRO A 471 -0.54 5.21 -8.77
CA PRO A 471 -0.63 3.87 -8.17
C PRO A 471 0.37 3.66 -7.03
N GLN A 472 0.08 2.73 -6.12
CA GLN A 472 1.13 2.18 -5.26
C GLN A 472 2.20 1.47 -6.09
N PHE A 473 3.46 1.61 -5.68
CA PHE A 473 4.62 0.98 -6.30
C PHE A 473 5.11 -0.20 -5.44
N TYR A 474 5.16 -1.40 -6.03
CA TYR A 474 5.55 -2.64 -5.37
C TYR A 474 6.90 -3.20 -5.82
N GLY A 475 7.68 -2.39 -6.55
CA GLY A 475 9.04 -2.72 -6.93
C GLY A 475 9.27 -2.83 -8.44
N TYR A 476 10.54 -2.69 -8.81
CA TYR A 476 11.04 -2.86 -10.17
C TYR A 476 12.10 -3.95 -10.17
N TYR A 477 11.94 -4.94 -11.02
CA TYR A 477 12.64 -6.20 -10.98
C TYR A 477 13.34 -6.46 -12.32
N VAL A 478 14.64 -6.75 -12.27
CA VAL A 478 15.44 -7.07 -13.47
C VAL A 478 15.91 -8.53 -13.46
N PRO A 479 15.95 -9.23 -14.61
CA PRO A 479 16.36 -10.62 -14.65
C PRO A 479 17.81 -10.80 -14.18
N GLU A 480 18.07 -11.81 -13.35
CA GLU A 480 19.41 -12.11 -12.82
C GLU A 480 20.42 -12.43 -13.93
N THR A 481 19.99 -13.12 -14.99
CA THR A 481 20.85 -13.62 -16.07
C THR A 481 21.29 -12.60 -17.11
N GLN A 482 20.88 -11.33 -17.01
CA GLN A 482 21.37 -10.29 -17.93
C GLN A 482 22.76 -9.76 -17.56
N THR A 483 23.33 -10.16 -16.41
CA THR A 483 24.51 -9.48 -15.87
C THR A 483 25.83 -9.89 -16.53
N GLU A 484 26.13 -11.16 -16.81
CA GLU A 484 27.49 -11.53 -17.30
C GLU A 484 27.54 -12.84 -18.14
N SER A 485 27.93 -12.76 -19.42
CA SER A 485 28.84 -13.70 -20.14
C SER A 485 28.82 -13.54 -21.68
N SER A 486 29.99 -13.71 -22.28
CA SER A 486 30.46 -12.98 -23.48
C SER A 486 30.51 -13.78 -24.80
N SER A 487 29.55 -14.66 -25.14
CA SER A 487 29.57 -15.25 -26.51
C SER A 487 28.25 -15.79 -27.07
N THR A 488 27.26 -16.14 -26.25
CA THR A 488 25.94 -16.57 -26.72
C THR A 488 24.92 -15.47 -26.50
N LYS A 489 24.22 -15.04 -27.56
CA LYS A 489 23.09 -14.09 -27.48
C LYS A 489 22.01 -14.70 -26.57
N VAL A 490 21.98 -14.30 -25.30
CA VAL A 490 20.91 -14.65 -24.38
C VAL A 490 19.64 -13.97 -24.88
N PRO A 491 18.53 -14.69 -25.04
CA PRO A 491 17.29 -14.07 -25.48
C PRO A 491 16.83 -13.03 -24.43
N TYR A 492 16.31 -11.90 -24.91
CA TYR A 492 15.82 -10.82 -24.05
C TYR A 492 14.74 -11.32 -23.10
N LEU A 493 14.83 -10.88 -21.84
CA LEU A 493 13.80 -11.05 -20.81
C LEU A 493 13.38 -9.68 -20.33
N SER A 494 12.08 -9.40 -20.40
CA SER A 494 11.53 -8.13 -19.96
C SER A 494 11.77 -7.90 -18.47
N PRO A 495 12.26 -6.72 -18.03
CA PRO A 495 12.11 -6.30 -16.64
C PRO A 495 10.62 -6.20 -16.27
N ILE A 496 10.33 -6.25 -14.97
CA ILE A 496 8.97 -6.27 -14.43
C ILE A 496 8.81 -5.13 -13.44
N MET A 497 7.77 -4.31 -13.61
CA MET A 497 7.35 -3.35 -12.60
C MET A 497 6.01 -3.80 -12.01
N LEU A 498 5.94 -3.89 -10.68
CA LEU A 498 4.72 -4.26 -9.96
C LEU A 498 4.05 -3.00 -9.43
N LEU A 499 2.75 -2.84 -9.73
CA LEU A 499 1.94 -1.69 -9.34
C LEU A 499 0.59 -2.13 -8.76
N GLU A 500 -0.09 -1.23 -8.06
CA GLU A 500 -1.52 -1.31 -7.76
C GLU A 500 -2.32 -1.57 -9.04
N ASN A 501 -3.25 -2.53 -9.02
CA ASN A 501 -4.22 -2.69 -10.10
C ASN A 501 -5.35 -1.67 -9.92
N CYS A 502 -5.27 -0.59 -10.70
CA CYS A 502 -6.15 0.57 -10.58
C CYS A 502 -7.36 0.54 -11.53
N GLY A 503 -7.68 -0.62 -12.10
CA GLY A 503 -8.84 -0.82 -12.98
C GLY A 503 -8.54 -0.61 -14.46
N VAL A 504 -9.47 0.04 -15.17
CA VAL A 504 -9.44 0.15 -16.64
C VAL A 504 -9.20 1.60 -17.08
N PRO A 505 -8.65 1.85 -18.27
CA PRO A 505 -8.55 3.19 -18.80
C PRO A 505 -9.91 3.89 -18.91
N VAL A 506 -9.97 5.19 -18.64
CA VAL A 506 -11.21 5.97 -18.74
C VAL A 506 -11.65 6.10 -20.20
N ASP A 507 -12.96 6.05 -20.42
CA ASP A 507 -13.59 6.53 -21.65
C ASP A 507 -14.13 7.94 -21.38
N PRO A 508 -13.55 9.00 -21.98
CA PRO A 508 -14.00 10.38 -21.79
C PRO A 508 -15.49 10.60 -22.07
N LYS A 509 -16.12 9.76 -22.92
CA LYS A 509 -17.56 9.87 -23.24
C LYS A 509 -18.46 9.41 -22.10
N THR A 510 -17.92 8.68 -21.13
CA THR A 510 -18.66 8.11 -19.99
C THR A 510 -18.43 8.88 -18.69
N LEU A 511 -17.55 9.89 -18.71
CA LEU A 511 -17.26 10.73 -17.56
C LEU A 511 -18.32 11.82 -17.46
N ASP A 512 -18.81 12.04 -16.24
CA ASP A 512 -19.58 13.24 -15.95
C ASP A 512 -18.64 14.44 -15.73
N GLU A 513 -19.23 15.61 -15.42
CA GLU A 513 -18.46 16.83 -15.19
C GLU A 513 -17.53 16.71 -13.97
N ALA A 514 -17.99 16.08 -12.89
CA ALA A 514 -17.19 15.92 -11.67
C ALA A 514 -16.03 14.94 -11.89
N ASP A 515 -16.27 13.84 -12.62
CA ASP A 515 -15.24 12.89 -13.03
C ASP A 515 -14.18 13.55 -13.91
N THR A 516 -14.61 14.41 -14.84
CA THR A 516 -13.74 15.15 -15.75
C THR A 516 -12.82 16.11 -14.99
N GLU A 517 -13.36 16.80 -13.99
CA GLU A 517 -12.59 17.67 -13.10
C GLU A 517 -11.65 16.88 -12.20
N GLU A 518 -12.07 15.75 -11.63
CA GLU A 518 -11.19 14.88 -10.85
C GLU A 518 -10.03 14.36 -11.70
N CYS A 519 -10.28 13.91 -12.94
CA CYS A 519 -9.25 13.48 -13.88
C CYS A 519 -8.25 14.60 -14.20
N SER A 520 -8.74 15.81 -14.52
CA SER A 520 -7.90 16.99 -14.78
C SER A 520 -7.06 17.36 -13.56
N SER A 521 -7.64 17.22 -12.36
CA SER A 521 -6.96 17.54 -11.11
C SER A 521 -5.72 16.68 -10.85
N LEU A 522 -5.68 15.45 -11.37
CA LEU A 522 -4.55 14.55 -11.18
C LEU A 522 -3.28 15.16 -11.77
N PHE A 523 -3.36 15.67 -13.01
CA PHE A 523 -2.23 16.31 -13.68
C PHE A 523 -1.82 17.61 -12.98
N HIS A 524 -2.78 18.44 -12.58
CA HIS A 524 -2.46 19.67 -11.86
C HIS A 524 -1.79 19.38 -10.51
N ARG A 525 -2.21 18.33 -9.80
CA ARG A 525 -1.57 17.90 -8.55
C ARG A 525 -0.16 17.37 -8.79
N LEU A 526 0.05 16.61 -9.87
CA LEU A 526 1.38 16.20 -10.33
C LEU A 526 2.28 17.43 -10.63
N HIS A 527 1.75 18.45 -11.31
CA HIS A 527 2.45 19.71 -11.59
C HIS A 527 2.82 20.48 -10.32
N LYS A 528 1.94 20.47 -9.32
CA LYS A 528 2.21 21.08 -8.01
C LYS A 528 3.28 20.31 -7.26
N ALA A 529 3.36 18.99 -7.41
CA ALA A 529 4.46 18.18 -6.90
C ALA A 529 5.78 18.36 -7.67
N GLY A 530 5.81 19.17 -8.73
CA GLY A 530 7.01 19.50 -9.49
C GLY A 530 7.32 18.53 -10.63
N TYR A 531 6.32 17.84 -11.15
CA TYR A 531 6.47 16.87 -12.25
C TYR A 531 5.52 17.21 -13.41
N ALA A 532 6.00 17.10 -14.65
CA ALA A 532 5.19 17.14 -15.86
C ALA A 532 5.05 15.71 -16.42
N HIS A 533 3.86 15.31 -16.84
CA HIS A 533 3.61 13.93 -17.27
C HIS A 533 4.16 13.66 -18.69
N ASN A 534 4.07 14.66 -19.59
CA ASN A 534 4.55 14.64 -20.99
C ASN A 534 3.94 13.52 -21.86
N SER A 535 2.79 12.97 -21.46
CA SER A 535 2.08 11.91 -22.21
C SER A 535 0.59 11.95 -21.89
N ILE A 536 -0.04 13.11 -22.05
CA ILE A 536 -1.47 13.30 -21.74
C ILE A 536 -2.32 12.53 -22.73
N ALA A 537 -3.09 11.58 -22.21
CA ALA A 537 -4.09 10.83 -22.95
C ALA A 537 -5.07 10.17 -22.00
N ALA A 538 -6.33 10.01 -22.42
CA ALA A 538 -7.35 9.28 -21.65
C ALA A 538 -6.89 7.86 -21.27
N ARG A 539 -6.16 7.17 -22.15
CA ARG A 539 -5.63 5.82 -21.87
C ARG A 539 -4.65 5.76 -20.67
N ASN A 540 -4.06 6.90 -20.31
CA ASN A 540 -3.10 7.04 -19.21
C ASN A 540 -3.78 7.46 -17.90
N ILE A 541 -5.11 7.48 -17.88
CA ILE A 541 -5.93 7.69 -16.69
C ILE A 541 -6.76 6.44 -16.52
N VAL A 542 -6.63 5.77 -15.38
CA VAL A 542 -7.35 4.54 -15.07
C VAL A 542 -8.36 4.79 -13.96
N VAL A 543 -9.47 4.06 -14.01
CA VAL A 543 -10.58 4.16 -13.07
C VAL A 543 -10.94 2.80 -12.51
N GLN A 544 -11.21 2.77 -11.21
CA GLN A 544 -11.78 1.64 -10.48
C GLN A 544 -12.93 2.09 -9.57
N PRO A 545 -13.81 1.17 -9.14
CA PRO A 545 -14.81 1.47 -8.13
C PRO A 545 -14.18 2.00 -6.83
N GLY A 546 -14.77 3.04 -6.25
CA GLY A 546 -14.36 3.66 -4.98
C GLY A 546 -15.46 3.69 -3.91
N PRO A 547 -15.16 4.21 -2.71
CA PRO A 547 -13.82 4.59 -2.22
C PRO A 547 -12.96 3.36 -1.86
N LEU A 548 -11.63 3.47 -1.92
CA LEU A 548 -10.74 2.33 -1.64
C LEU A 548 -10.62 1.98 -0.15
N SER A 549 -11.11 2.84 0.74
CA SER A 549 -11.26 2.54 2.17
C SER A 549 -12.35 1.51 2.44
N GLU A 550 -13.25 1.29 1.49
CA GLU A 550 -14.30 0.29 1.58
C GLU A 550 -13.87 -1.03 0.95
N LEU A 551 -14.44 -2.12 1.47
CA LEU A 551 -14.27 -3.46 0.93
C LEU A 551 -14.68 -3.51 -0.55
N PRO A 552 -13.98 -4.27 -1.41
CA PRO A 552 -14.27 -4.35 -2.84
C PRO A 552 -15.75 -4.57 -3.18
N GLU A 553 -16.47 -5.37 -2.41
CA GLU A 553 -17.88 -5.70 -2.65
C GLU A 553 -18.83 -4.53 -2.35
N ARG A 554 -18.39 -3.56 -1.53
CA ARG A 554 -19.16 -2.37 -1.11
C ARG A 554 -18.86 -1.14 -1.97
N ARG A 555 -17.72 -1.13 -2.67
CA ARG A 555 -17.34 -0.03 -3.57
C ARG A 555 -18.45 0.25 -4.59
N GLY A 556 -18.74 1.52 -4.82
CA GLY A 556 -19.76 1.97 -5.78
C GLY A 556 -21.23 1.80 -5.37
N ARG A 557 -21.54 1.27 -4.17
CA ARG A 557 -22.94 1.07 -3.74
C ARG A 557 -23.56 2.28 -3.04
N ASP A 558 -22.77 3.05 -2.30
CA ASP A 558 -23.30 4.03 -1.35
C ASP A 558 -23.62 5.40 -1.95
N GLY A 559 -23.56 5.54 -3.29
CA GLY A 559 -23.87 6.78 -4.02
C GLY A 559 -22.88 7.92 -3.76
N THR A 560 -22.08 7.85 -2.70
CA THR A 560 -20.98 8.75 -2.37
C THR A 560 -19.71 8.23 -3.04
N ARG A 561 -19.22 8.98 -4.05
CA ARG A 561 -17.96 8.74 -4.78
C ARG A 561 -17.78 7.31 -5.31
N ALA A 562 -18.45 7.00 -6.42
CA ALA A 562 -18.41 5.67 -7.03
C ALA A 562 -17.10 5.31 -7.74
N LYS A 563 -16.23 6.29 -8.04
CA LYS A 563 -15.02 6.12 -8.86
C LYS A 563 -13.77 6.59 -8.14
N SER A 564 -12.63 5.98 -8.46
CA SER A 564 -11.30 6.38 -8.02
C SER A 564 -10.35 6.35 -9.21
N PHE A 565 -9.66 7.46 -9.45
CA PHE A 565 -8.82 7.65 -10.62
C PHE A 565 -7.33 7.65 -10.29
N ARG A 566 -6.49 7.26 -11.25
CA ARG A 566 -5.03 7.30 -11.17
C ARG A 566 -4.41 7.68 -12.51
N LEU A 567 -3.28 8.37 -12.46
CA LEU A 567 -2.38 8.53 -13.61
C LEU A 567 -1.41 7.35 -13.69
N ILE A 568 -1.12 6.90 -14.90
CA ILE A 568 -0.16 5.84 -15.21
C ILE A 568 0.72 6.26 -16.39
N ASP A 569 1.78 5.49 -16.68
CA ASP A 569 2.67 5.70 -17.84
C ASP A 569 3.65 6.88 -17.69
N PHE A 570 4.40 6.89 -16.58
CA PHE A 570 5.36 7.94 -16.25
C PHE A 570 6.74 7.81 -16.93
N GLY A 571 6.89 6.98 -17.97
CA GLY A 571 8.20 6.78 -18.61
C GLY A 571 8.74 7.99 -19.37
N ARG A 572 7.89 9.01 -19.63
CA ARG A 572 8.26 10.31 -20.22
C ARG A 572 8.17 11.48 -19.23
N THR A 573 7.82 11.20 -17.98
CA THR A 573 7.69 12.23 -16.95
C THR A 573 9.02 12.92 -16.75
N GLU A 574 8.96 14.22 -16.45
CA GLU A 574 10.14 15.03 -16.17
C GLU A 574 9.90 15.89 -14.93
N ARG A 575 10.97 16.18 -14.19
CA ARG A 575 10.93 17.19 -13.14
C ARG A 575 10.81 18.58 -13.76
N MET A 576 9.85 19.36 -13.29
CA MET A 576 9.59 20.69 -13.80
C MET A 576 10.62 21.68 -13.24
N GLU A 577 11.51 22.14 -14.12
CA GLU A 577 12.45 23.23 -13.78
C GLU A 577 11.87 24.61 -14.09
N SER A 578 10.83 24.71 -14.92
CA SER A 578 10.28 25.99 -15.39
C SER A 578 8.74 26.01 -15.50
N SER A 579 8.17 27.21 -15.47
CA SER A 579 6.72 27.43 -15.63
C SER A 579 6.19 27.09 -17.02
N ARG A 580 7.03 27.13 -18.06
CA ARG A 580 6.60 26.91 -19.47
C ARG A 580 6.10 25.49 -19.73
N ALA A 581 6.73 24.49 -19.15
CA ALA A 581 6.28 23.10 -19.27
C ALA A 581 4.84 22.94 -18.73
N ARG A 582 4.52 23.67 -17.64
CA ARG A 582 3.18 23.69 -17.04
C ARG A 582 2.13 24.25 -17.99
N GLU A 583 2.45 25.34 -18.66
CA GLU A 583 1.53 26.02 -19.58
C GLU A 583 1.25 25.17 -20.82
N TRP A 584 2.25 24.46 -21.34
CA TRP A 584 2.09 23.56 -22.48
C TRP A 584 1.14 22.41 -22.13
N GLU A 585 1.48 21.68 -21.08
CA GLU A 585 0.71 20.52 -20.63
C GLU A 585 -0.69 20.94 -20.16
N GLY A 586 -0.83 22.12 -19.56
CA GLY A 586 -2.12 22.72 -19.20
C GLY A 586 -3.11 22.85 -20.38
N ARG A 587 -2.61 23.16 -21.59
CA ARG A 587 -3.46 23.21 -22.79
C ARG A 587 -3.90 21.82 -23.25
N GLU A 588 -3.02 20.84 -23.18
CA GLU A 588 -3.35 19.45 -23.53
C GLU A 588 -4.40 18.86 -22.54
N ILE A 589 -4.33 19.24 -21.26
CA ILE A 589 -5.38 18.89 -20.28
C ILE A 589 -6.72 19.50 -20.69
N GLU A 590 -6.75 20.80 -21.01
CA GLU A 590 -7.99 21.49 -21.40
C GLU A 590 -8.58 20.94 -22.71
N GLU A 591 -7.74 20.51 -23.64
CA GLU A 591 -8.17 19.86 -24.87
C GLU A 591 -8.77 18.47 -24.62
N LEU A 592 -8.17 17.70 -23.70
CA LEU A 592 -8.68 16.38 -23.32
C LEU A 592 -9.96 16.46 -22.49
N PHE A 593 -10.05 17.47 -21.63
CA PHE A 593 -11.12 17.70 -20.65
C PHE A 593 -11.59 19.15 -20.71
N PRO A 594 -12.36 19.52 -21.74
CA PRO A 594 -12.85 20.88 -21.89
C PRO A 594 -13.77 21.23 -20.72
N SER A 595 -13.39 22.24 -19.94
CA SER A 595 -14.25 22.78 -18.88
C SER A 595 -15.53 23.34 -19.49
N SER A 596 -16.68 22.96 -18.93
CA SER A 596 -18.00 23.49 -19.30
C SER A 596 -18.12 25.00 -19.04
N PHE A 597 -17.27 25.54 -18.17
CA PHE A 597 -17.27 26.95 -17.75
C PHE A 597 -16.23 27.76 -18.53
N LYS A 598 -16.57 28.13 -19.78
CA LYS A 598 -15.88 29.19 -20.52
C LYS A 598 -16.63 30.51 -20.45
#